data_AF-A0A540WQ97-F1
#
_entry.id   AF-A0A540WQ97-F1
#
_cell.length_a   1.000
_cell.length_b   1.000
_cell.length_c   1.000
_cell.angle_alpha   90.00
_cell.angle_beta   90.00
_cell.angle_gamma   90.00
#
_symmetry.space_group_name_H-M   'P 1'
#
loop_
_entity.id
_entity.type
_entity.pdbx_description
1 polymer ?
#
loop_
_entity_poly.entity_id
_entity_poly.type
_entity_poly.pdbx_seq_one_letter_code
_entity_poly.pdbx_strand_id
1 'polypeptide(L)'
;MGAFQQFLTEKQIASDTLLRLSRQLEAQAETDRTLKRKRSDKRRNKDTQGKSYTELSLAKPKSGRGVSGQQLQAALADQPLPRRVRGKLVRAINAVLSKKGSGAVDPKALFGEVAVRSGPAKKSAS
;
A
#
# COMPACT_ATOMS: atom_id res chain seq x y z
N MET A 1 15.80 13.30 14.19
CA MET A 1 15.26 12.82 12.90
C MET A 1 14.53 11.52 13.16
N GLY A 2 13.43 11.25 12.45
CA GLY A 2 12.69 10.00 12.63
C GLY A 2 13.46 8.77 12.13
N ALA A 3 13.13 7.58 12.64
CA ALA A 3 13.74 6.31 12.28
C ALA A 3 13.66 6.06 10.76
N PHE A 4 12.52 6.38 10.16
CA PHE A 4 12.34 6.24 8.71
C PHE A 4 13.25 7.19 7.94
N GLN A 5 13.33 8.46 8.35
CA GLN A 5 14.17 9.47 7.69
C GLN A 5 15.66 9.12 7.81
N GLN A 6 16.10 8.68 8.99
CA GLN A 6 17.47 8.25 9.24
C GLN A 6 17.85 7.10 8.29
N PHE A 7 16.99 6.08 8.16
CA PHE A 7 17.24 4.97 7.25
C PHE A 7 17.41 5.42 5.79
N LEU A 8 16.59 6.36 5.32
CA LEU A 8 16.70 6.88 3.95
C LEU A 8 18.02 7.62 3.73
N THR A 9 18.47 8.42 4.71
CA THR A 9 19.76 9.11 4.65
C THR A 9 20.92 8.12 4.63
N GLU A 10 20.93 7.14 5.53
CA GLU A 10 21.97 6.10 5.61
C GLU A 10 22.08 5.28 4.33
N LYS A 11 20.95 4.94 3.72
CA LYS A 11 20.90 4.17 2.46
C LYS A 11 20.96 5.04 1.22
N GLN A 12 21.09 6.36 1.37
CA GLN A 12 21.10 7.34 0.28
C GLN A 12 19.94 7.11 -0.71
N ILE A 13 18.73 7.10 -0.16
CA ILE A 13 17.49 6.91 -0.93
C ILE A 13 16.72 8.23 -0.95
N ALA A 14 16.57 8.81 -2.14
CA ALA A 14 15.76 10.00 -2.33
C ALA A 14 14.27 9.71 -2.13
N SER A 15 13.58 10.60 -1.43
CA SER A 15 12.15 10.50 -1.12
C SER A 15 11.27 10.54 -2.38
N ASP A 16 11.62 11.36 -3.38
CA ASP A 16 10.90 11.45 -4.66
C ASP A 16 10.93 10.13 -5.45
N THR A 17 12.06 9.41 -5.36
CA THR A 17 12.21 8.08 -5.95
C THR A 17 11.23 7.08 -5.34
N LEU A 18 11.00 7.16 -4.02
CA LEU A 18 10.03 6.31 -3.34
C LEU A 18 8.60 6.60 -3.77
N LEU A 19 8.22 7.87 -3.92
CA LEU A 19 6.89 8.24 -4.42
C LEU A 19 6.65 7.68 -5.82
N ARG A 20 7.63 7.84 -6.72
CA ARG A 20 7.55 7.36 -8.09
C ARG A 20 7.46 5.84 -8.15
N LEU A 21 8.36 5.15 -7.46
CA LEU A 21 8.38 3.69 -7.42
C LEU A 21 7.13 3.12 -6.77
N SER A 22 6.64 3.72 -5.68
CA SER A 22 5.39 3.29 -5.07
C SER A 22 4.21 3.41 -6.04
N ARG A 23 4.14 4.49 -6.83
CA ARG A 23 3.12 4.63 -7.87
C ARG A 23 3.23 3.57 -8.95
N GLN A 24 4.46 3.24 -9.39
CA GLN A 24 4.70 2.24 -10.42
C GLN A 24 4.38 0.82 -9.94
N LEU A 25 4.86 0.44 -8.75
CA LEU A 25 4.65 -0.90 -8.17
C LEU A 25 3.18 -1.16 -7.80
N GLU A 26 2.46 -0.13 -7.38
CA GLU A 26 1.04 -0.24 -7.02
C GLU A 26 0.13 0.04 -8.22
N ALA A 27 0.67 0.38 -9.39
CA ALA A 27 -0.09 0.68 -10.58
C ALA A 27 -1.00 -0.49 -10.96
N GLN A 28 -2.18 -0.18 -11.48
CA GLN A 28 -3.16 -1.20 -11.78
C GLN A 28 -2.73 -2.12 -12.92
N ALA A 29 -2.45 -3.37 -12.58
CA ALA A 29 -2.29 -4.46 -13.52
C ALA A 29 -3.58 -4.65 -14.34
N GLU A 30 -3.45 -5.18 -15.54
CA GLU A 30 -4.59 -5.37 -16.45
C GLU A 30 -5.66 -6.28 -15.84
N THR A 31 -5.25 -7.36 -15.17
CA THR A 31 -6.13 -8.27 -14.44
C THR A 31 -6.97 -7.54 -13.39
N ASP A 32 -6.35 -6.61 -12.65
CA ASP A 32 -7.01 -5.80 -11.64
C ASP A 32 -7.96 -4.74 -12.23
N ARG A 33 -7.64 -4.21 -13.41
CA ARG A 33 -8.56 -3.32 -14.17
C ARG A 33 -9.80 -4.09 -14.60
N THR A 34 -9.64 -5.31 -15.11
CA THR A 34 -10.74 -6.20 -15.49
C THR A 34 -11.62 -6.55 -14.29
N LEU A 35 -11.03 -6.90 -13.14
CA LEU A 35 -11.78 -7.13 -11.90
C LEU A 35 -12.55 -5.88 -11.46
N LYS A 36 -11.95 -4.69 -11.56
CA LYS A 36 -12.63 -3.43 -11.22
C LYS A 36 -13.83 -3.15 -12.13
N ARG A 37 -13.71 -3.42 -13.44
CA ARG A 37 -14.82 -3.33 -14.40
C ARG A 37 -15.93 -4.30 -14.05
N LYS A 38 -15.63 -5.61 -13.91
CA LYS A 38 -16.62 -6.63 -13.52
C LYS A 38 -17.37 -6.28 -12.23
N ARG A 39 -16.66 -5.75 -11.21
CA ARG A 39 -17.29 -5.26 -9.97
C ARG A 39 -18.16 -4.03 -10.17
N SER A 40 -17.83 -3.16 -11.13
CA SER A 40 -18.65 -2.02 -11.50
C SER A 40 -19.92 -2.47 -12.23
N ASP A 41 -19.77 -3.38 -13.18
CA ASP A 41 -20.88 -3.93 -13.97
C ASP A 41 -21.86 -4.67 -13.07
N LYS A 42 -21.35 -5.46 -12.11
CA LYS A 42 -22.13 -6.10 -11.05
C LYS A 42 -23.07 -5.13 -10.32
N ARG A 43 -22.61 -3.90 -10.05
CA ARG A 43 -23.39 -2.88 -9.34
C ARG A 43 -24.44 -2.21 -10.22
N ARG A 44 -24.32 -2.31 -11.54
CA ARG A 44 -25.17 -1.63 -12.53
C ARG A 44 -26.17 -2.58 -13.18
N ASN A 45 -25.82 -3.86 -13.33
CA ASN A 45 -26.68 -4.87 -13.94
C ASN A 45 -27.64 -5.46 -12.90
N LYS A 46 -28.95 -5.31 -13.16
CA LYS A 46 -30.07 -5.77 -12.34
C LYS A 46 -29.98 -7.26 -11.99
N ASP A 47 -29.52 -8.10 -12.93
CA ASP A 47 -29.44 -9.57 -12.75
C ASP A 47 -28.33 -10.00 -11.77
N THR A 48 -27.35 -9.12 -11.55
CA THR A 48 -26.16 -9.39 -10.73
C THR A 48 -26.11 -8.55 -9.46
N GLN A 49 -27.02 -7.59 -9.32
CA GLN A 49 -27.00 -6.62 -8.23
C GLN A 49 -27.25 -7.29 -6.87
N GLY A 50 -28.16 -8.28 -6.83
CA GLY A 50 -28.48 -9.09 -5.65
C GLY A 50 -27.49 -10.20 -5.31
N LYS A 51 -26.62 -10.61 -6.24
CA LYS A 51 -25.66 -11.71 -6.02
C LYS A 51 -24.46 -11.26 -5.18
N SER A 52 -23.90 -12.15 -4.37
CA SER A 52 -22.71 -11.82 -3.59
C SER A 52 -21.45 -11.73 -4.49
N TYR A 53 -20.41 -11.01 -4.05
CA TYR A 53 -19.16 -10.95 -4.81
C TYR A 53 -18.45 -12.31 -4.87
N THR A 54 -18.69 -13.17 -3.87
CA THR A 54 -18.15 -14.53 -3.77
C THR A 54 -18.82 -15.47 -4.77
N GLU A 55 -20.15 -15.41 -4.91
CA GLU A 55 -20.90 -16.18 -5.94
C GLU A 55 -20.45 -15.85 -7.36
N LEU A 56 -20.07 -14.59 -7.61
CA LEU A 56 -19.60 -14.14 -8.92
C LEU A 56 -18.08 -14.32 -9.12
N SER A 57 -17.40 -14.97 -8.15
CA SER A 57 -15.94 -15.12 -8.12
C SER A 57 -15.17 -13.80 -8.34
N LEU A 58 -15.74 -12.68 -7.87
CA LEU A 58 -15.17 -11.35 -8.02
C LEU A 58 -14.32 -10.99 -6.81
N ALA A 59 -13.02 -11.29 -6.88
CA ALA A 59 -12.04 -10.83 -5.91
C ALA A 59 -11.93 -9.29 -5.86
N LYS A 60 -11.32 -8.76 -4.80
CA LYS A 60 -10.92 -7.34 -4.76
C LYS A 60 -9.62 -7.16 -5.55
N PRO A 61 -9.51 -6.12 -6.39
CA PRO A 61 -8.24 -5.78 -7.02
C PRO A 61 -7.13 -5.62 -5.98
N LYS A 62 -5.95 -6.21 -6.25
CA LYS A 62 -4.80 -6.15 -5.34
C LYS A 62 -4.02 -4.84 -5.52
N SER A 63 -3.90 -4.38 -6.76
CA SER A 63 -3.28 -3.09 -7.11
C SER A 63 -4.20 -1.89 -6.86
N GLY A 64 -3.62 -0.70 -6.78
CA GLY A 64 -4.36 0.49 -6.41
C GLY A 64 -3.58 1.78 -6.60
N ARG A 65 -3.65 2.66 -5.60
CA ARG A 65 -2.92 3.93 -5.61
C ARG A 65 -1.61 3.77 -4.86
N GLY A 66 -0.52 4.32 -5.39
CA GLY A 66 0.74 4.45 -4.67
C GLY A 66 0.61 5.32 -3.41
N VAL A 67 1.71 5.45 -2.68
CA VAL A 67 1.82 6.33 -1.51
C VAL A 67 1.70 7.80 -1.94
N SER A 68 0.97 8.60 -1.16
CA SER A 68 0.85 10.04 -1.38
C SER A 68 1.99 10.84 -0.74
N GLY A 69 2.20 12.07 -1.19
CA GLY A 69 3.20 12.97 -0.58
C GLY A 69 2.94 13.18 0.92
N GLN A 70 1.69 13.41 1.33
CA GLN A 70 1.31 13.53 2.73
C GLN A 70 1.64 12.28 3.56
N GLN A 71 1.41 11.09 3.00
CA GLN A 71 1.74 9.83 3.66
C GLN A 71 3.25 9.63 3.81
N LEU A 72 4.03 10.07 2.82
CA LEU A 72 5.48 10.05 2.91
C LEU A 72 5.99 11.05 3.95
N GLN A 73 5.45 12.28 3.99
CA GLN A 73 5.81 13.27 4.99
C GLN A 73 5.48 12.79 6.41
N ALA A 74 4.32 12.15 6.59
CA ALA A 74 3.97 11.49 7.84
C ALA A 74 4.96 10.36 8.20
N ALA A 75 5.46 9.61 7.22
CA ALA A 75 6.51 8.61 7.46
C ALA A 75 7.83 9.25 7.90
N LEU A 76 8.27 10.33 7.22
CA LEU A 76 9.50 11.06 7.55
C LEU A 76 9.45 11.68 8.96
N ALA A 77 8.27 12.09 9.40
CA ALA A 77 8.01 12.63 10.73
C ALA A 77 7.65 11.56 11.79
N ASP A 78 7.82 10.27 11.49
CA ASP A 78 7.49 9.13 12.39
C ASP A 78 6.06 9.16 12.95
N GLN A 79 5.12 9.71 12.18
CA GLN A 79 3.72 9.73 12.56
C GLN A 79 3.09 8.34 12.39
N PRO A 80 2.07 8.00 13.20
CA PRO A 80 1.34 6.74 13.06
C PRO A 80 0.70 6.58 11.67
N LEU A 81 1.18 5.58 10.93
CA LEU A 81 0.69 5.25 9.59
C LEU A 81 -0.17 3.99 9.58
N PRO A 82 -1.20 3.92 8.70
CA PRO A 82 -1.95 2.68 8.49
C PRO A 82 -1.06 1.53 8.00
N ARG A 83 -1.35 0.29 8.41
CA ARG A 83 -0.60 -0.92 7.99
C ARG A 83 -0.37 -1.00 6.48
N ARG A 84 -1.40 -0.67 5.70
CA ARG A 84 -1.34 -0.69 4.23
C ARG A 84 -0.32 0.31 3.67
N VAL A 85 -0.17 1.48 4.29
CA VAL A 85 0.79 2.50 3.85
C VAL A 85 2.21 2.04 4.19
N ARG A 86 2.43 1.54 5.41
CA ARG A 86 3.72 0.96 5.84
C ARG A 86 4.17 -0.17 4.91
N GLY A 87 3.27 -1.09 4.56
CA GLY A 87 3.58 -2.18 3.62
C GLY A 87 3.98 -1.69 2.22
N LYS A 88 3.36 -0.62 1.71
CA LYS A 88 3.73 -0.03 0.41
C LYS A 88 5.10 0.63 0.44
N LEU A 89 5.41 1.33 1.53
CA LEU A 89 6.72 1.96 1.73
C LEU A 89 7.82 0.90 1.81
N VAL A 90 7.60 -0.17 2.58
CA VAL A 90 8.52 -1.32 2.67
C VAL A 90 8.75 -1.94 1.28
N ARG A 91 7.68 -2.17 0.51
CA ARG A 91 7.78 -2.71 -0.85
C ARG A 91 8.59 -1.79 -1.77
N ALA A 92 8.34 -0.49 -1.72
CA ALA A 92 9.09 0.49 -2.51
C ALA A 92 10.58 0.52 -2.11
N ILE A 93 10.90 0.49 -0.81
CA ILE A 93 12.27 0.44 -0.32
C ILE A 93 12.96 -0.86 -0.73
N ASN A 94 12.32 -2.01 -0.54
CA ASN A 94 12.90 -3.30 -0.92
C ASN A 94 13.14 -3.39 -2.44
N ALA A 95 12.30 -2.75 -3.26
CA ALA A 95 12.55 -2.64 -4.69
C ALA A 95 13.79 -1.77 -5.01
N VAL A 96 14.05 -0.70 -4.23
CA VAL A 96 15.30 0.09 -4.36
C VAL A 96 16.50 -0.73 -3.90
N LEU A 97 16.41 -1.37 -2.73
CA LEU A 97 17.50 -2.14 -2.14
C LEU A 97 17.89 -3.34 -3.01
N SER A 98 16.91 -4.04 -3.59
CA SER A 98 17.15 -5.13 -4.52
C SER A 98 17.96 -4.67 -5.74
N LYS A 99 17.70 -3.48 -6.28
CA LYS A 99 18.53 -2.89 -7.35
C LYS A 99 19.94 -2.54 -6.92
N LYS A 100 20.12 -2.19 -5.64
CA LYS A 100 21.44 -1.93 -5.01
C LYS A 100 22.14 -3.20 -4.53
N GLY A 101 21.59 -4.40 -4.78
CA GLY A 101 22.13 -5.67 -4.29
C GLY A 101 22.08 -5.84 -2.77
N SER A 102 21.27 -5.04 -2.07
CA SER A 102 21.12 -5.08 -0.62
C SER A 102 19.96 -6.00 -0.21
N GLY A 103 20.05 -6.57 1.00
CA GLY A 103 19.01 -7.43 1.57
C GLY A 103 17.67 -6.70 1.79
N ALA A 104 16.58 -7.47 1.78
CA ALA A 104 15.24 -6.94 2.07
C ALA A 104 15.13 -6.53 3.54
N VAL A 105 14.37 -5.46 3.80
CA VAL A 105 14.11 -4.96 5.16
C VAL A 105 12.66 -5.12 5.54
N ASP A 106 12.46 -5.31 6.85
CA ASP A 106 11.15 -5.48 7.45
C ASP A 106 10.53 -4.15 7.92
N PRO A 107 9.20 -4.09 8.11
CA PRO A 107 8.53 -2.91 8.63
C PRO A 107 9.03 -2.47 10.01
N LYS A 108 9.52 -3.39 10.85
CA LYS A 108 10.08 -3.03 12.16
C LYS A 108 11.40 -2.27 12.02
N ALA A 109 12.25 -2.66 11.06
CA ALA A 109 13.51 -1.98 10.78
C ALA A 109 13.30 -0.55 10.26
N LEU A 110 12.22 -0.30 9.51
CA LEU A 110 11.95 1.00 8.89
C LEU A 110 11.23 2.00 9.78
N PHE A 111 10.43 1.52 10.73
CA PHE A 111 9.51 2.37 11.50
C PHE A 111 9.70 2.22 13.02
N GLY A 112 10.60 1.34 13.47
CA GLY A 112 10.83 1.06 14.89
C GLY A 112 9.53 0.78 15.65
N GLU A 113 9.41 1.43 16.81
CA GLU A 113 8.26 1.33 17.73
C GLU A 113 7.12 2.31 17.40
N VAL A 114 7.16 2.99 16.25
CA VAL A 114 6.07 3.90 15.85
C VAL A 114 4.76 3.12 15.78
N ALA A 115 3.76 3.62 16.50
CA ALA A 115 2.45 3.00 16.58
C ALA A 115 1.83 2.83 15.18
N VAL A 116 1.26 1.66 14.93
CA VAL A 116 0.44 1.44 13.73
C VAL A 116 -0.90 2.14 13.94
N ARG A 117 -1.29 3.02 13.01
CA ARG A 117 -2.64 3.60 13.03
C ARG A 117 -3.67 2.50 12.74
N SER A 118 -4.33 2.02 13.78
CA SER A 118 -5.52 1.18 13.68
C SER A 118 -6.74 2.08 13.39
N GLY A 119 -7.60 1.65 12.47
CA GLY A 119 -8.93 2.25 12.34
C GLY A 119 -9.84 1.79 13.48
N PRO A 120 -11.05 2.36 13.60
CA PRO A 120 -12.04 1.84 14.55
C PRO A 120 -12.26 0.35 14.29
N ALA A 121 -12.27 -0.46 15.36
CA ALA A 121 -12.55 -1.88 15.27
C ALA A 121 -13.88 -2.07 14.53
N LYS A 122 -13.90 -2.98 13.53
CA LYS A 122 -15.16 -3.35 12.88
C LYS A 122 -16.09 -3.88 13.98
N LYS A 123 -17.25 -3.24 14.18
CA LYS A 123 -18.40 -3.93 14.79
C LYS A 123 -18.61 -5.20 13.96
N SER A 124 -18.50 -6.34 14.62
CA SER A 124 -18.95 -7.63 14.09
C SER A 124 -20.37 -7.43 13.58
N ALA A 125 -20.59 -7.64 12.29
CA ALA A 125 -21.93 -7.81 11.77
C ALA A 125 -22.38 -9.19 12.26
N SER A 126 -23.25 -9.19 13.27
CA SER A 126 -24.09 -10.34 13.64
C SER A 126 -25.18 -10.53 12.60
#